data_AF-A0A956KPE1-F1
#
_entry.id   AF-A0A956KPE1-F1
#
_cell.length_a   1.000
_cell.length_b   1.000
_cell.length_c   1.000
_cell.angle_alpha   90.00
_cell.angle_beta   90.00
_cell.angle_gamma   90.00
#
_symmetry.space_group_name_H-M   'P 1'
#
loop_
_entity.id
_entity.type
_entity.pdbx_description
1 polymer ?
#
loop_
_entity_poly.entity_id
_entity_poly.type
_entity_poly.pdbx_seq_one_letter_code
_entity_poly.pdbx_strand_id
1 'polypeptide(L)'
;EAAARARLQRLRTQARELGELIDGTLDPDIDPTPLLRLDLADVDELVGDERRLRSALGLEAAGPEAETSEQPEESGGDEQTQTSDTEERDEEPGPWVPDEALAADLKVATAALDGQRLRLLALSPAQRKQLLTDHAARKTAAKQAQEDAAADLLAAEAQLNQAAQSQISEAEDAAAKAAQARQKALQAAAQARTEAIRRLAEEQARLLGVQESHALLRASLTRRKQEVRDAAEVALGWEREVGRVAAEIPSAERQAEADALYEQVRDALGDARGRLRDTLDAVGHSAVEPVGEPLTGLPEDIDQSEITALRNELEASTAELRTLESEVVWSAAKSGRDDIVRLNRARLSLLEVGSAELRHRITGFGKDGVEQVRREFDQIGLELRFRVKSLPGLGQTLMDELEASPVQAFFAFLQLGFLLLVFRTWRRRAEALLSKARDGFRTRKQGNARVNAAFAGGLWYLGRIRKPLEWLLLFAAIYSLVFGGGEDVLEIEVLWLTSLWVLVGSTVILLVDAIAARD
;
A
#
# COMPACT_ATOMS: atom_id res chain seq x y z
N GLU A 1 -3.97 27.59 -21.37
CA GLU A 1 -3.74 26.14 -21.57
C GLU A 1 -4.42 25.20 -20.57
N ALA A 2 -4.12 25.26 -19.26
CA ALA A 2 -4.74 24.36 -18.26
C ALA A 2 -6.27 24.36 -18.29
N ALA A 3 -6.89 25.54 -18.44
CA ALA A 3 -8.34 25.69 -18.60
C ALA A 3 -8.89 25.00 -19.87
N ALA A 4 -8.13 25.02 -20.96
CA ALA A 4 -8.49 24.36 -22.21
C ALA A 4 -8.38 22.83 -22.10
N ARG A 5 -7.37 22.31 -21.40
CA ARG A 5 -7.25 20.87 -21.07
C ARG A 5 -8.38 20.40 -20.15
N ALA A 6 -8.72 21.18 -19.13
CA ALA A 6 -9.85 20.89 -18.25
C ALA A 6 -11.20 20.93 -19.02
N ARG A 7 -11.36 21.87 -19.97
CA ARG A 7 -12.51 21.91 -20.88
C ARG A 7 -12.57 20.66 -21.76
N LEU A 8 -11.45 20.26 -22.36
CA LEU A 8 -11.36 19.05 -23.18
C LEU A 8 -11.79 17.79 -22.41
N GLN A 9 -11.28 17.61 -21.19
CA GLN A 9 -11.68 16.50 -20.33
C GLN A 9 -13.18 16.52 -20.02
N ARG A 10 -13.73 17.69 -19.65
CA ARG A 10 -15.18 17.83 -19.42
C ARG A 10 -16.01 17.44 -20.65
N LEU A 11 -15.65 17.92 -21.84
CA LEU A 11 -16.36 17.58 -23.08
C LEU A 11 -16.33 16.08 -23.38
N ARG A 12 -15.17 15.43 -23.23
CA ARG A 12 -15.02 13.98 -23.41
C ARG A 12 -15.87 13.21 -22.40
N THR A 13 -15.85 13.61 -21.13
CA THR A 13 -16.69 13.00 -20.08
C THR A 13 -18.17 13.16 -20.36
N GLN A 14 -18.63 14.37 -20.70
CA GLN A 14 -20.03 14.63 -21.03
C GLN A 14 -20.50 13.86 -22.26
N ALA A 15 -19.69 13.76 -23.30
CA ALA A 15 -20.02 12.99 -24.50
C ALA A 15 -20.20 11.50 -24.15
N ARG A 16 -19.28 10.95 -23.36
CA ARG A 16 -19.36 9.56 -22.89
C ARG A 16 -20.61 9.32 -22.03
N GLU A 17 -20.83 10.13 -21.00
CA GLU A 17 -21.98 9.99 -20.08
C GLU A 17 -23.32 10.16 -20.81
N LEU A 18 -23.40 11.09 -21.78
CA LEU A 18 -24.61 11.25 -22.59
C LEU A 18 -24.85 10.03 -23.48
N GLY A 19 -23.80 9.45 -24.06
CA GLY A 19 -23.88 8.18 -24.79
C GLY A 19 -24.34 7.03 -23.90
N GLU A 20 -23.75 6.88 -22.72
CA GLU A 20 -24.12 5.86 -21.73
C GLU A 20 -25.57 6.05 -21.25
N LEU A 21 -26.07 7.28 -21.14
CA LEU A 21 -27.47 7.56 -20.79
C LEU A 21 -28.42 7.09 -21.91
N ILE A 22 -28.09 7.40 -23.16
CA ILE A 22 -28.87 6.97 -24.34
C ILE A 22 -28.89 5.45 -24.44
N ASP A 23 -27.76 4.81 -24.17
CA ASP A 23 -27.60 3.36 -24.24
C ASP A 23 -28.11 2.63 -22.98
N GLY A 24 -28.60 3.36 -21.97
CA GLY A 24 -29.14 2.79 -20.72
C GLY A 24 -28.08 2.16 -19.80
N THR A 25 -26.81 2.54 -19.97
CA THR A 25 -25.65 2.03 -19.24
C THR A 25 -25.03 3.06 -18.30
N LEU A 26 -25.55 4.30 -18.26
CA LEU A 26 -25.04 5.35 -17.37
C LEU A 26 -25.03 4.86 -15.91
N ASP A 27 -23.93 5.14 -15.22
CA ASP A 27 -23.75 4.89 -13.80
C ASP A 27 -24.90 5.55 -12.99
N PRO A 28 -25.63 4.79 -12.16
CA PRO A 28 -26.74 5.32 -11.36
C PRO A 28 -26.38 6.50 -10.45
N ASP A 29 -25.11 6.66 -10.06
CA ASP A 29 -24.67 7.75 -9.19
C ASP A 29 -24.56 9.10 -9.93
N ILE A 30 -24.42 9.08 -11.26
CA ILE A 30 -24.32 10.29 -12.08
C ILE A 30 -25.70 10.93 -12.26
N ASP A 31 -25.81 12.23 -11.95
CA ASP A 31 -27.00 13.04 -12.24
C ASP A 31 -27.02 13.40 -13.73
N PRO A 32 -28.04 12.98 -14.51
CA PRO A 32 -28.13 13.32 -15.93
C PRO A 32 -28.57 14.78 -16.17
N THR A 33 -29.06 15.50 -15.16
CA THR A 33 -29.62 16.85 -15.32
C THR A 33 -28.65 17.84 -15.99
N PRO A 34 -27.36 17.90 -15.63
CA PRO A 34 -26.38 18.78 -16.28
C PRO A 34 -26.12 18.41 -17.75
N LEU A 35 -26.23 17.11 -18.11
CA LEU A 35 -26.02 16.62 -19.47
C LEU A 35 -27.16 17.01 -20.42
N LEU A 36 -28.34 17.24 -19.85
CA LEU A 36 -29.57 17.56 -20.59
C LEU A 36 -29.84 19.07 -20.73
N ARG A 37 -29.01 19.93 -20.12
CA ARG A 37 -29.03 21.37 -20.38
C ARG A 37 -28.48 21.63 -21.78
N LEU A 38 -29.34 21.49 -22.78
CA LEU A 38 -29.09 21.95 -24.14
C LEU A 38 -29.18 23.47 -24.14
N ASP A 39 -28.07 24.14 -24.45
CA ASP A 39 -28.15 25.53 -24.87
C ASP A 39 -28.85 25.56 -26.23
N LEU A 40 -30.05 26.10 -26.28
CA LEU A 40 -30.85 26.12 -27.51
C LEU A 40 -30.19 27.00 -28.58
N ALA A 41 -29.37 27.98 -28.17
CA ALA A 41 -28.58 28.78 -29.10
C ALA A 41 -27.53 27.92 -29.84
N ASP A 42 -26.90 26.97 -29.14
CA ASP A 42 -25.93 26.04 -29.75
C ASP A 42 -26.61 25.05 -30.72
N VAL A 43 -27.85 24.64 -30.45
CA VAL A 43 -28.58 23.69 -31.31
C VAL A 43 -29.02 24.36 -32.60
N ASP A 44 -29.54 25.58 -32.52
CA ASP A 44 -29.91 26.36 -33.71
C ASP A 44 -28.66 26.74 -34.52
N GLU A 45 -27.53 27.02 -33.86
CA GLU A 45 -26.23 27.23 -34.51
C GLU A 45 -25.69 25.95 -35.17
N LEU A 46 -25.84 24.79 -34.52
CA LEU A 46 -25.47 23.48 -35.08
C LEU A 46 -26.30 23.11 -36.32
N VAL A 47 -27.60 23.41 -36.31
CA VAL A 47 -28.51 23.17 -37.45
C VAL A 47 -28.27 24.19 -38.57
N GLY A 48 -27.87 25.43 -38.22
CA GLY A 48 -27.53 26.47 -39.17
C GLY A 48 -26.16 26.32 -39.84
N ASP A 49 -25.18 25.70 -39.18
CA ASP A 49 -23.83 25.46 -39.70
C ASP A 49 -23.70 24.06 -40.33
N GLU A 50 -23.87 24.01 -41.66
CA GLU A 50 -23.81 22.77 -42.45
C GLU A 50 -22.46 22.02 -42.32
N ARG A 51 -21.35 22.73 -42.05
CA ARG A 51 -20.03 22.10 -41.83
C ARG A 51 -19.99 21.41 -40.47
N ARG A 52 -20.47 22.08 -39.41
CA ARG A 52 -20.51 21.53 -38.04
C ARG A 52 -21.47 20.33 -37.95
N LEU A 53 -22.62 20.40 -38.62
CA LEU A 53 -23.58 19.29 -38.73
C LEU A 53 -22.99 18.07 -39.43
N ARG A 54 -22.28 18.26 -40.56
CA ARG A 54 -21.59 17.17 -41.27
C ARG A 54 -20.50 16.51 -40.41
N SER A 55 -19.73 17.30 -39.67
CA SER A 55 -18.70 16.79 -38.75
C SER A 55 -19.33 15.98 -37.60
N ALA A 56 -20.42 16.47 -36.99
CA ALA A 56 -21.15 15.76 -35.93
C ALA A 56 -21.81 14.44 -36.41
N LEU A 57 -22.20 14.36 -37.68
CA LEU A 57 -22.73 13.14 -38.31
C LEU A 57 -21.63 12.18 -38.82
N GLY A 58 -20.35 12.54 -38.67
CA GLY A 58 -19.22 11.74 -39.16
C GLY A 58 -19.11 11.69 -40.70
N LEU A 59 -19.64 12.70 -41.39
CA LEU A 59 -19.70 12.78 -42.85
C LEU A 59 -18.55 13.61 -43.47
N GLU A 60 -17.57 14.06 -42.69
CA GLU A 60 -16.38 14.73 -43.23
C GLU A 60 -15.49 13.73 -43.99
N ALA A 61 -15.56 13.81 -45.33
CA ALA A 61 -14.53 13.27 -46.20
C ALA A 61 -13.29 14.16 -46.08
N ALA A 62 -12.13 13.54 -45.88
CA ALA A 62 -10.82 14.19 -46.01
C ALA A 62 -10.68 14.78 -47.43
N GLY A 63 -10.93 16.07 -47.58
CA GLY A 63 -10.62 16.85 -48.77
C GLY A 63 -9.63 17.97 -48.38
N PRO A 64 -8.54 18.17 -49.12
CA PRO A 64 -7.54 19.17 -48.78
C PRO A 64 -8.10 20.57 -48.98
N GLU A 65 -7.75 21.45 -48.05
CA GLU A 65 -7.99 22.89 -48.10
C GLU A 65 -7.40 23.49 -49.39
N ALA A 66 -8.25 24.14 -50.17
CA ALA A 66 -7.86 25.07 -51.22
C ALA A 66 -8.86 26.22 -51.23
N GLU A 67 -8.85 27.04 -50.19
CA GLU A 67 -9.41 28.40 -50.25
C GLU A 67 -8.28 29.37 -50.61
N THR A 68 -7.98 29.38 -51.90
CA THR A 68 -7.25 30.46 -52.59
C THR A 68 -8.09 31.73 -52.45
N SER A 69 -7.68 32.63 -51.56
CA SER A 69 -8.22 33.99 -51.52
C SER A 69 -7.58 34.79 -52.64
N GLU A 70 -8.34 35.04 -53.70
CA GLU A 70 -7.96 35.94 -54.80
C GLU A 70 -7.78 37.38 -54.28
N GLN A 71 -6.57 37.90 -54.44
CA GLN A 71 -6.30 39.33 -54.47
C GLN A 71 -6.78 39.91 -55.81
N PRO A 72 -7.40 41.09 -55.84
CA PRO A 72 -7.31 41.98 -56.99
C PRO A 72 -6.15 42.94 -56.78
N GLU A 73 -5.12 42.80 -57.63
CA GLU A 73 -4.17 43.86 -57.91
C GLU A 73 -4.90 45.04 -58.55
N GLU A 74 -4.85 46.22 -57.92
CA GLU A 74 -4.97 47.47 -58.66
C GLU A 74 -3.83 48.40 -58.26
N SER A 75 -3.02 48.70 -59.27
CA SER A 75 -1.83 49.53 -59.26
C SER A 75 -2.21 51.02 -59.30
N GLY A 76 -1.57 51.84 -58.49
CA GLY A 76 -1.53 53.30 -58.67
C GLY A 76 -0.76 53.99 -57.56
N GLY A 77 0.36 54.63 -57.91
CA GLY A 77 1.32 55.25 -56.98
C GLY A 77 0.83 56.49 -56.24
N ASP A 78 1.52 56.87 -55.18
CA ASP A 78 2.51 57.97 -55.22
C ASP A 78 3.22 58.15 -53.87
N GLU A 79 4.36 58.83 -53.95
CA GLU A 79 5.37 59.14 -52.94
C GLU A 79 4.88 59.88 -51.68
N GLN A 80 5.52 59.61 -50.52
CA GLN A 80 6.15 60.57 -49.57
C GLN A 80 6.37 59.86 -48.21
N THR A 81 7.60 59.47 -47.87
CA THR A 81 8.60 60.16 -47.02
C THR A 81 8.11 60.62 -45.63
N GLN A 82 8.92 60.25 -44.63
CA GLN A 82 9.19 60.87 -43.31
C GLN A 82 8.56 60.27 -42.03
N THR A 83 9.42 59.56 -41.30
CA THR A 83 9.81 59.75 -39.88
C THR A 83 8.72 59.98 -38.84
N SER A 84 8.63 59.14 -37.82
CA SER A 84 9.34 59.27 -36.52
C SER A 84 8.60 58.48 -35.43
N ASP A 85 9.38 57.89 -34.53
CA ASP A 85 9.09 57.60 -33.13
C ASP A 85 7.72 57.00 -32.77
N THR A 86 7.73 55.75 -32.33
CA THR A 86 6.64 55.21 -31.50
C THR A 86 7.24 54.32 -30.42
N GLU A 87 7.35 54.94 -29.24
CA GLU A 87 7.02 54.40 -27.93
C GLU A 87 6.86 52.87 -27.85
N GLU A 88 7.72 52.23 -27.06
CA GLU A 88 7.46 50.93 -26.43
C GLU A 88 6.15 51.04 -25.63
N ARG A 89 5.03 50.80 -26.32
CA ARG A 89 3.79 50.36 -25.68
C ARG A 89 3.97 48.89 -25.36
N ASP A 90 3.83 48.56 -24.08
CA ASP A 90 3.60 47.20 -23.63
C ASP A 90 2.49 46.59 -24.51
N GLU A 91 2.87 45.74 -25.46
CA GLU A 91 1.95 44.99 -26.30
C GLU A 91 1.12 44.12 -25.35
N GLU A 92 -0.17 44.45 -25.21
CA GLU A 92 -1.12 43.59 -24.51
C GLU A 92 -0.93 42.17 -25.05
N PRO A 93 -0.71 41.16 -24.18
CA PRO A 93 -0.48 39.81 -24.64
C PRO A 93 -1.65 39.41 -25.52
N GLY A 94 -1.37 39.15 -26.80
CA GLY A 94 -2.38 38.79 -27.79
C GLY A 94 -3.24 37.63 -27.29
N PRO A 95 -4.48 37.51 -27.78
CA PRO A 95 -5.42 36.49 -27.32
C PRO A 95 -4.74 35.11 -27.37
N TRP A 96 -4.71 34.43 -26.22
CA TRP A 96 -4.06 33.12 -26.10
C TRP A 96 -4.70 32.14 -27.08
N VAL A 97 -3.92 31.67 -28.06
CA VAL A 97 -4.34 30.64 -29.01
C VAL A 97 -3.88 29.28 -28.45
N PRO A 98 -4.77 28.27 -28.35
CA PRO A 98 -4.36 26.94 -27.99
C PRO A 98 -3.32 26.40 -28.98
N ASP A 99 -2.44 25.53 -28.50
CA ASP A 99 -1.62 24.69 -29.38
C ASP A 99 -2.52 23.98 -30.42
N GLU A 100 -2.05 23.85 -31.64
CA GLU A 100 -2.82 23.33 -32.78
C GLU A 100 -3.38 21.93 -32.49
N ALA A 101 -2.59 21.11 -31.81
CA ALA A 101 -3.01 19.79 -31.33
C ALA A 101 -4.17 19.86 -30.32
N LEU A 102 -4.11 20.80 -29.36
CA LEU A 102 -5.16 20.98 -28.35
C LEU A 102 -6.45 21.56 -28.97
N ALA A 103 -6.32 22.45 -29.96
CA ALA A 103 -7.44 22.99 -30.72
C ALA A 103 -8.14 21.88 -31.53
N ALA A 104 -7.39 21.03 -32.22
CA ALA A 104 -7.91 19.87 -32.93
C ALA A 104 -8.63 18.89 -31.99
N ASP A 105 -8.03 18.58 -30.84
CA ASP A 105 -8.65 17.72 -29.81
C ASP A 105 -9.96 18.28 -29.26
N LEU A 106 -10.03 19.59 -29.03
CA LEU A 106 -11.25 20.28 -28.61
C LEU A 106 -12.33 20.22 -29.68
N LYS A 107 -11.98 20.38 -30.96
CA LYS A 107 -12.91 20.26 -32.09
C LYS A 107 -13.50 18.84 -32.16
N VAL A 108 -12.66 17.81 -32.06
CA VAL A 108 -13.09 16.40 -32.05
C VAL A 108 -14.00 16.10 -30.86
N ALA A 109 -13.63 16.54 -29.65
CA ALA A 109 -14.45 16.31 -28.45
C ALA A 109 -15.80 17.04 -28.51
N THR A 110 -15.83 18.25 -29.10
CA THR A 110 -17.07 19.00 -29.31
C THR A 110 -17.97 18.29 -30.33
N ALA A 111 -17.43 17.86 -31.47
CA ALA A 111 -18.17 17.10 -32.47
C ALA A 111 -18.73 15.78 -31.91
N ALA A 112 -17.97 15.10 -31.06
CA ALA A 112 -18.43 13.89 -30.38
C ALA A 112 -19.63 14.17 -29.43
N LEU A 113 -19.56 15.23 -28.62
CA LEU A 113 -20.68 15.63 -27.74
C LEU A 113 -21.91 16.02 -28.56
N ASP A 114 -21.73 16.81 -29.62
CA ASP A 114 -22.81 17.24 -30.50
C ASP A 114 -23.47 16.04 -31.22
N GLY A 115 -22.68 15.04 -31.63
CA GLY A 115 -23.18 13.76 -32.15
C GLY A 115 -24.09 13.02 -31.15
N GLN A 116 -23.73 12.98 -29.87
CA GLN A 116 -24.57 12.38 -28.82
C GLN A 116 -25.83 13.20 -28.53
N ARG A 117 -25.74 14.53 -28.56
CA ARG A 117 -26.91 15.42 -28.46
C ARG A 117 -27.90 15.19 -29.60
N LEU A 118 -27.41 15.03 -30.82
CA LEU A 118 -28.24 14.68 -31.98
C LEU A 118 -28.90 13.30 -31.80
N ARG A 119 -28.16 12.28 -31.32
CA ARG A 119 -28.74 10.97 -30.99
C ARG A 119 -29.86 11.09 -29.95
N LEU A 120 -29.68 11.91 -28.92
CA LEU A 120 -30.71 12.16 -27.91
C LEU A 120 -31.93 12.88 -28.52
N LEU A 121 -31.72 13.90 -29.35
CA LEU A 121 -32.80 14.66 -30.01
C LEU A 121 -33.58 13.82 -31.02
N ALA A 122 -32.93 12.83 -31.65
CA ALA A 122 -33.58 11.87 -32.53
C ALA A 122 -34.59 10.96 -31.79
N LEU A 123 -34.47 10.83 -30.47
CA LEU A 123 -35.46 10.12 -29.65
C LEU A 123 -36.73 10.96 -29.47
N SER A 124 -37.87 10.29 -29.58
CA SER A 124 -39.17 10.90 -29.27
C SER A 124 -39.21 11.42 -27.81
N PRO A 125 -40.03 12.44 -27.50
CA PRO A 125 -40.19 12.92 -26.13
C PRO A 125 -40.59 11.81 -25.14
N ALA A 126 -41.36 10.81 -25.58
CA ALA A 126 -41.73 9.65 -24.79
C ALA A 126 -40.52 8.76 -24.46
N GLN A 127 -39.66 8.47 -25.44
CA GLN A 127 -38.43 7.69 -25.23
C GLN A 127 -37.45 8.39 -24.29
N ARG A 128 -37.26 9.71 -24.43
CA ARG A 128 -36.40 10.48 -23.53
C ARG A 128 -36.91 10.46 -22.08
N LYS A 129 -38.23 10.60 -21.89
CA LYS A 129 -38.86 10.47 -20.57
C LYS A 129 -38.68 9.06 -20.00
N GLN A 130 -38.81 8.03 -20.83
CA GLN A 130 -38.60 6.65 -20.41
C GLN A 130 -37.16 6.42 -19.94
N LEU A 131 -36.15 6.86 -20.71
CA LEU A 131 -34.74 6.76 -20.33
C LEU A 131 -34.45 7.38 -18.96
N LEU A 132 -34.98 8.58 -18.71
CA LEU A 132 -34.83 9.25 -17.42
C LEU A 132 -35.53 8.51 -16.28
N THR A 133 -36.70 7.92 -16.55
CA THR A 133 -37.44 7.13 -15.56
C THR A 133 -36.70 5.84 -15.23
N ASP A 134 -36.16 5.16 -16.25
CA ASP A 134 -35.37 3.95 -16.09
C ASP A 134 -34.06 4.24 -15.34
N HIS A 135 -33.38 5.36 -15.66
CA HIS A 135 -32.20 5.80 -14.91
C HIS A 135 -32.52 6.10 -13.45
N ALA A 136 -33.60 6.83 -13.18
CA ALA A 136 -34.04 7.10 -11.81
C ALA A 136 -34.38 5.81 -11.05
N ALA A 137 -35.02 4.84 -11.70
CA ALA A 137 -35.32 3.53 -11.12
C ALA A 137 -34.04 2.74 -10.80
N ARG A 138 -33.06 2.72 -11.71
CA ARG A 138 -31.73 2.12 -11.47
C ARG A 138 -31.01 2.79 -10.31
N LYS A 139 -31.06 4.12 -10.20
CA LYS A 139 -30.51 4.89 -9.08
C LYS A 139 -31.15 4.51 -7.75
N THR A 140 -32.47 4.41 -7.70
CA THR A 140 -33.16 3.97 -6.48
C THR A 140 -32.80 2.52 -6.11
N ALA A 141 -32.73 1.61 -7.09
CA ALA A 141 -32.38 0.22 -6.86
C ALA A 141 -30.92 0.05 -6.40
N ALA A 142 -29.98 0.80 -6.99
CA ALA A 142 -28.58 0.81 -6.58
C ALA A 142 -28.42 1.35 -5.16
N LYS A 143 -29.09 2.45 -4.82
CA LYS A 143 -29.09 3.00 -3.47
C LYS A 143 -29.67 2.00 -2.46
N GLN A 144 -30.79 1.36 -2.78
CA GLN A 144 -31.38 0.34 -1.91
C GLN A 144 -30.45 -0.86 -1.73
N ALA A 145 -29.82 -1.35 -2.80
CA ALA A 145 -28.85 -2.44 -2.72
C ALA A 145 -27.62 -2.07 -1.87
N GLN A 146 -27.17 -0.81 -1.93
CA GLN A 146 -26.11 -0.31 -1.05
C GLN A 146 -26.56 -0.25 0.41
N GLU A 147 -27.78 0.21 0.69
CA GLU A 147 -28.36 0.23 2.04
C GLU A 147 -28.53 -1.17 2.60
N ASP A 148 -29.02 -2.12 1.79
CA ASP A 148 -29.17 -3.53 2.16
C ASP A 148 -27.80 -4.18 2.42
N ALA A 149 -26.81 -3.95 1.56
CA ALA A 149 -25.45 -4.44 1.76
C ALA A 149 -24.78 -3.84 3.02
N ALA A 150 -25.02 -2.55 3.29
CA ALA A 150 -24.55 -1.92 4.52
C ALA A 150 -25.24 -2.51 5.76
N ALA A 151 -26.53 -2.79 5.69
CA ALA A 151 -27.28 -3.44 6.76
C ALA A 151 -26.77 -4.87 7.02
N ASP A 152 -26.47 -5.64 5.98
CA ASP A 152 -25.89 -6.97 6.09
C ASP A 152 -24.50 -6.95 6.75
N LEU A 153 -23.64 -5.98 6.39
CA LEU A 153 -22.34 -5.80 7.03
C LEU A 153 -22.47 -5.44 8.51
N LEU A 154 -23.37 -4.52 8.85
CA LEU A 154 -23.65 -4.14 10.25
C LEU A 154 -24.21 -5.33 11.05
N ALA A 155 -25.08 -6.14 10.43
CA ALA A 155 -25.62 -7.34 11.07
C ALA A 155 -24.52 -8.39 11.32
N ALA A 156 -23.64 -8.63 10.35
CA ALA A 156 -22.50 -9.53 10.50
C ALA A 156 -21.54 -9.04 11.60
N GLU A 157 -21.28 -7.74 11.64
CA GLU A 157 -20.48 -7.12 12.71
C GLU A 157 -21.11 -7.31 14.09
N ALA A 158 -22.41 -7.06 14.23
CA ALA A 158 -23.13 -7.24 15.49
C ALA A 158 -23.09 -8.70 15.96
N GLN A 159 -23.21 -9.66 15.04
CA GLN A 159 -23.07 -11.09 15.36
C GLN A 159 -21.68 -11.44 15.87
N LEU A 160 -20.62 -10.92 15.24
CA LEU A 160 -19.25 -11.13 15.69
C LEU A 160 -19.01 -10.54 17.09
N ASN A 161 -19.53 -9.34 17.35
CA ASN A 161 -19.40 -8.68 18.65
C ASN A 161 -20.19 -9.44 19.74
N GLN A 162 -21.39 -9.94 19.40
CA GLN A 162 -22.17 -10.79 20.30
C GLN A 162 -21.46 -12.12 20.59
N ALA A 163 -20.86 -12.76 19.58
CA ALA A 163 -20.10 -13.98 19.75
C ALA A 163 -18.87 -13.78 20.65
N ALA A 164 -18.13 -12.68 20.45
CA ALA A 164 -17.01 -12.30 21.29
C ALA A 164 -17.45 -12.07 22.75
N GLN A 165 -18.56 -11.35 22.96
CA GLN A 165 -19.10 -11.10 24.30
C GLN A 165 -19.55 -12.39 25.01
N SER A 166 -20.16 -13.34 24.28
CA SER A 166 -20.52 -14.67 24.82
C SER A 166 -19.27 -15.41 25.27
N GLN A 167 -18.23 -15.46 24.43
CA GLN A 167 -16.96 -16.12 24.76
C GLN A 167 -16.26 -15.49 25.98
N ILE A 168 -16.31 -14.16 26.10
CA ILE A 168 -15.77 -13.45 27.27
C ILE A 168 -16.55 -13.85 28.52
N SER A 169 -17.89 -13.81 28.48
CA SER A 169 -18.73 -14.18 29.61
C SER A 169 -18.54 -15.64 30.03
N GLU A 170 -18.47 -16.56 29.07
CA GLU A 170 -18.23 -17.98 29.32
C GLU A 170 -16.87 -18.23 29.98
N ALA A 171 -15.84 -17.53 29.53
CA ALA A 171 -14.50 -17.61 30.11
C ALA A 171 -14.44 -17.01 31.53
N GLU A 172 -15.13 -15.90 31.79
CA GLU A 172 -15.25 -15.31 33.12
C GLU A 172 -16.03 -16.19 34.09
N ASP A 173 -17.12 -16.80 33.63
CA ASP A 173 -17.89 -17.77 34.42
C ASP A 173 -17.07 -19.02 34.76
N ALA A 174 -16.25 -19.49 33.80
CA ALA A 174 -15.31 -20.59 34.04
C ALA A 174 -14.26 -20.21 35.09
N ALA A 175 -13.71 -18.99 35.03
CA ALA A 175 -12.79 -18.47 36.03
C ALA A 175 -13.44 -18.40 37.43
N ALA A 176 -14.67 -17.89 37.52
CA ALA A 176 -15.41 -17.80 38.77
C ALA A 176 -15.71 -19.18 39.37
N LYS A 177 -16.07 -20.17 38.55
CA LYS A 177 -16.26 -21.57 38.98
C LYS A 177 -14.96 -22.17 39.51
N ALA A 178 -13.83 -21.97 38.82
CA ALA A 178 -12.52 -22.42 39.26
C ALA A 178 -12.10 -21.78 40.59
N ALA A 179 -12.33 -20.47 40.75
CA ALA A 179 -12.07 -19.74 41.99
C ALA A 179 -12.88 -20.28 43.18
N GLN A 180 -14.17 -20.57 42.97
CA GLN A 180 -15.02 -21.19 44.00
C GLN A 180 -14.55 -22.61 44.36
N ALA A 181 -14.20 -23.42 43.36
CA ALA A 181 -13.67 -24.77 43.59
C ALA A 181 -12.35 -24.72 44.36
N ARG A 182 -11.46 -23.77 44.02
CA ARG A 182 -10.20 -23.50 44.73
C ARG A 182 -10.45 -23.16 46.19
N GLN A 183 -11.42 -22.29 46.49
CA GLN A 183 -11.76 -21.96 47.88
C GLN A 183 -12.24 -23.18 48.67
N LYS A 184 -13.05 -24.06 48.06
CA LYS A 184 -13.47 -25.33 48.66
C LYS A 184 -12.30 -26.27 48.91
N ALA A 185 -11.36 -26.38 47.98
CA ALA A 185 -10.15 -27.19 48.14
C ALA A 185 -9.27 -26.66 49.29
N LEU A 186 -9.10 -25.34 49.42
CA LEU A 186 -8.39 -24.74 50.56
C LEU A 186 -9.09 -25.01 51.91
N GLN A 187 -10.42 -24.97 51.95
CA GLN A 187 -11.18 -25.35 53.15
C GLN A 187 -11.00 -26.82 53.49
N ALA A 188 -11.02 -27.71 52.48
CA ALA A 188 -10.75 -29.13 52.66
C ALA A 188 -9.32 -29.38 53.19
N ALA A 189 -8.33 -28.65 52.67
CA ALA A 189 -6.96 -28.70 53.18
C ALA A 189 -6.89 -28.29 54.66
N ALA A 190 -7.57 -27.20 55.05
CA ALA A 190 -7.61 -26.74 56.44
C ALA A 190 -8.31 -27.74 57.39
N GLN A 191 -9.24 -28.55 56.87
CA GLN A 191 -9.98 -29.56 57.63
C GLN A 191 -9.35 -30.97 57.55
N ALA A 192 -8.25 -31.13 56.81
CA ALA A 192 -7.64 -32.42 56.55
C ALA A 192 -7.09 -33.07 57.84
N ARG A 193 -7.41 -34.35 58.03
CA ARG A 193 -6.99 -35.12 59.21
C ARG A 193 -5.56 -35.65 59.12
N THR A 194 -5.01 -35.71 57.92
CA THR A 194 -3.66 -36.22 57.66
C THR A 194 -2.89 -35.23 56.78
N GLU A 195 -1.57 -35.20 56.94
CA GLU A 195 -0.67 -34.35 56.16
C GLU A 195 -0.78 -34.63 54.65
N ALA A 196 -0.97 -35.90 54.28
CA ALA A 196 -1.03 -36.29 52.89
C ALA A 196 -2.33 -35.83 52.21
N ILE A 197 -3.48 -35.90 52.90
CA ILE A 197 -4.75 -35.32 52.40
C ILE A 197 -4.65 -33.79 52.32
N ARG A 198 -3.98 -33.16 53.29
CA ARG A 198 -3.75 -31.71 53.29
C ARG A 198 -2.96 -31.29 52.05
N ARG A 199 -1.84 -31.96 51.76
CA ARG A 199 -1.01 -31.70 50.57
C ARG A 199 -1.76 -31.95 49.27
N LEU A 200 -2.58 -33.00 49.22
CA LEU A 200 -3.43 -33.32 48.07
C LEU A 200 -4.41 -32.16 47.79
N ALA A 201 -5.11 -31.68 48.82
CA ALA A 201 -6.05 -30.57 48.70
C ALA A 201 -5.38 -29.22 48.40
N GLU A 202 -4.18 -28.97 48.95
CA GLU A 202 -3.36 -27.80 48.61
C GLU A 202 -2.93 -27.82 47.14
N GLU A 203 -2.51 -28.98 46.63
CA GLU A 203 -2.15 -29.16 45.22
C GLU A 203 -3.37 -28.97 44.30
N GLN A 204 -4.51 -29.54 44.66
CA GLN A 204 -5.76 -29.32 43.94
C GLN A 204 -6.13 -27.82 43.90
N ALA A 205 -6.02 -27.11 45.03
CA ALA A 205 -6.26 -25.66 45.08
C ALA A 205 -5.27 -24.87 44.21
N ARG A 206 -4.00 -25.29 44.14
CA ARG A 206 -2.98 -24.69 43.26
C ARG A 206 -3.35 -24.87 41.79
N LEU A 207 -3.68 -26.09 41.37
CA LEU A 207 -4.09 -26.40 39.99
C LEU A 207 -5.37 -25.64 39.59
N LEU A 208 -6.35 -25.54 40.48
CA LEU A 208 -7.56 -24.75 40.23
C LEU A 208 -7.26 -23.24 40.09
N GLY A 209 -6.21 -22.73 40.74
CA GLY A 209 -5.71 -21.36 40.52
C GLY A 209 -5.07 -21.16 39.14
N VAL A 210 -4.40 -22.18 38.60
CA VAL A 210 -3.91 -22.19 37.21
C VAL A 210 -5.09 -22.22 36.24
N GLN A 211 -6.10 -23.04 36.50
CA GLN A 211 -7.33 -23.12 35.69
C GLN A 211 -8.07 -21.77 35.63
N GLU A 212 -8.21 -21.10 36.79
CA GLU A 212 -8.75 -19.75 36.90
C GLU A 212 -7.97 -18.75 36.02
N SER A 213 -6.64 -18.78 36.12
CA SER A 213 -5.75 -17.90 35.34
C SER A 213 -5.86 -18.16 33.84
N HIS A 214 -5.94 -19.41 33.41
CA HIS A 214 -6.15 -19.80 32.01
C HIS A 214 -7.48 -19.26 31.45
N ALA A 215 -8.55 -19.33 32.25
CA ALA A 215 -9.86 -18.84 31.86
C ALA A 215 -9.87 -17.30 31.73
N LEU A 216 -9.27 -16.58 32.67
CA LEU A 216 -9.10 -15.13 32.57
C LEU A 216 -8.25 -14.71 31.36
N LEU A 217 -7.19 -15.46 31.06
CA LEU A 217 -6.36 -15.22 29.89
C LEU A 217 -7.18 -15.38 28.60
N ARG A 218 -8.00 -16.43 28.47
CA ARG A 218 -8.91 -16.60 27.32
C ARG A 218 -9.82 -15.37 27.13
N ALA A 219 -10.46 -14.90 28.20
CA ALA A 219 -11.30 -13.70 28.15
C ALA A 219 -10.49 -12.47 27.67
N SER A 220 -9.27 -12.28 28.19
CA SER A 220 -8.41 -11.17 27.79
C SER A 220 -7.95 -11.24 26.34
N LEU A 221 -7.66 -12.44 25.81
CA LEU A 221 -7.27 -12.64 24.42
C LEU A 221 -8.45 -12.34 23.48
N THR A 222 -9.67 -12.73 23.85
CA THR A 222 -10.88 -12.39 23.09
C THR A 222 -11.15 -10.88 23.10
N ARG A 223 -11.04 -10.20 24.25
CA ARG A 223 -11.14 -8.73 24.31
C ARG A 223 -10.09 -8.06 23.43
N ARG A 224 -8.85 -8.54 23.46
CA ARG A 224 -7.78 -8.01 22.61
C ARG A 224 -8.08 -8.17 21.12
N LYS A 225 -8.66 -9.31 20.69
CA LYS A 225 -9.10 -9.48 19.29
C LYS A 225 -10.14 -8.42 18.91
N GLN A 226 -11.08 -8.12 19.80
CA GLN A 226 -12.08 -7.08 19.59
C GLN A 226 -11.44 -5.68 19.53
N GLU A 227 -10.56 -5.33 20.47
CA GLU A 227 -9.85 -4.03 20.47
C GLU A 227 -9.05 -3.80 19.17
N VAL A 228 -8.41 -4.85 18.64
CA VAL A 228 -7.68 -4.78 17.36
C VAL A 228 -8.62 -4.49 16.21
N ARG A 229 -9.79 -5.14 16.19
CA ARG A 229 -10.81 -4.91 15.18
C ARG A 229 -11.36 -3.48 15.25
N ASP A 230 -11.74 -3.03 16.44
CA ASP A 230 -12.26 -1.68 16.67
C ASP A 230 -11.22 -0.63 16.24
N ALA A 231 -9.94 -0.86 16.52
CA ALA A 231 -8.86 0.03 16.08
C ALA A 231 -8.72 0.08 14.54
N ALA A 232 -8.86 -1.06 13.86
CA ALA A 232 -8.83 -1.12 12.40
C ALA A 232 -10.03 -0.39 11.77
N GLU A 233 -11.22 -0.50 12.38
CA GLU A 233 -12.42 0.23 11.95
C GLU A 233 -12.25 1.75 12.12
N VAL A 234 -11.63 2.20 13.21
CA VAL A 234 -11.25 3.62 13.40
C VAL A 234 -10.30 4.08 12.30
N ALA A 235 -9.27 3.29 11.96
CA ALA A 235 -8.34 3.64 10.88
C ALA A 235 -9.04 3.74 9.50
N LEU A 236 -9.97 2.82 9.20
CA LEU A 236 -10.82 2.89 8.00
C LEU A 236 -11.79 4.08 8.03
N GLY A 237 -12.29 4.45 9.20
CA GLY A 237 -13.09 5.67 9.40
C GLY A 237 -12.32 6.92 8.97
N TRP A 238 -11.07 7.05 9.41
CA TRP A 238 -10.19 8.15 8.99
C TRP A 238 -9.92 8.16 7.49
N GLU A 239 -9.64 7.01 6.87
CA GLU A 239 -9.41 6.92 5.42
C GLU A 239 -10.64 7.39 4.62
N ARG A 240 -11.85 6.99 5.04
CA ARG A 240 -13.11 7.44 4.43
C ARG A 240 -13.33 8.95 4.58
N GLU A 241 -13.12 9.48 5.78
CA GLU A 241 -13.33 10.90 6.06
C GLU A 241 -12.35 11.79 5.29
N VAL A 242 -11.08 11.38 5.22
CA VAL A 242 -10.09 12.06 4.39
C VAL A 242 -10.45 11.95 2.91
N GLY A 243 -10.91 10.79 2.45
CA GLY A 243 -11.38 10.59 1.08
C GLY A 243 -12.53 11.53 0.71
N ARG A 244 -13.48 11.73 1.63
CA ARG A 244 -14.60 12.69 1.47
C ARG A 244 -14.07 14.11 1.27
N VAL A 245 -13.24 14.61 2.19
CA VAL A 245 -12.69 15.97 2.12
C VAL A 245 -11.81 16.16 0.87
N ALA A 246 -11.06 15.13 0.47
CA ALA A 246 -10.23 15.19 -0.72
C ALA A 246 -11.05 15.28 -2.02
N ALA A 247 -12.25 14.68 -2.05
CA ALA A 247 -13.15 14.72 -3.21
C ALA A 247 -13.91 16.06 -3.35
N GLU A 248 -13.95 16.89 -2.31
CA GLU A 248 -14.61 18.18 -2.35
C GLU A 248 -13.89 19.21 -3.23
N ILE A 249 -14.69 20.09 -3.85
CA ILE A 249 -14.20 21.18 -4.70
C ILE A 249 -13.22 22.05 -3.89
N PRO A 250 -12.04 22.39 -4.42
CA PRO A 250 -11.08 23.24 -3.73
C PRO A 250 -11.70 24.55 -3.24
N SER A 251 -11.76 24.72 -1.91
CA SER A 251 -12.28 25.90 -1.23
C SER A 251 -11.45 26.21 0.02
N ALA A 252 -11.58 27.44 0.55
CA ALA A 252 -10.91 27.81 1.80
C ALA A 252 -11.45 27.03 3.02
N GLU A 253 -12.76 26.74 3.02
CA GLU A 253 -13.42 25.94 4.05
C GLU A 253 -12.88 24.51 4.06
N ARG A 254 -12.77 23.88 2.88
CA ARG A 254 -12.18 22.54 2.71
C ARG A 254 -10.74 22.49 3.22
N GLN A 255 -9.95 23.53 2.95
CA GLN A 255 -8.56 23.60 3.45
C GLN A 255 -8.52 23.69 4.98
N ALA A 256 -9.37 24.50 5.60
CA ALA A 256 -9.44 24.62 7.06
C ALA A 256 -9.89 23.30 7.72
N GLU A 257 -10.84 22.59 7.10
CA GLU A 257 -11.27 21.26 7.54
C GLU A 257 -10.15 20.22 7.40
N ALA A 258 -9.45 20.20 6.26
CA ALA A 258 -8.30 19.32 6.04
C ALA A 258 -7.19 19.55 7.06
N ASP A 259 -6.91 20.82 7.41
CA ASP A 259 -5.92 21.19 8.42
C ASP A 259 -6.33 20.69 9.82
N ALA A 260 -7.63 20.74 10.17
CA ALA A 260 -8.13 20.22 11.44
C ALA A 260 -8.13 18.70 11.50
N LEU A 261 -8.47 18.03 10.39
CA LEU A 261 -8.38 16.56 10.27
C LEU A 261 -6.93 16.08 10.34
N TYR A 262 -5.99 16.86 9.81
CA TYR A 262 -4.57 16.49 9.82
C TYR A 262 -4.05 16.28 11.24
N GLU A 263 -4.39 17.18 12.17
CA GLU A 263 -3.99 17.05 13.57
C GLU A 263 -4.65 15.83 14.23
N GLN A 264 -5.93 15.57 13.96
CA GLN A 264 -6.64 14.42 14.51
C GLN A 264 -6.07 13.08 14.00
N VAL A 265 -5.78 12.98 12.70
CA VAL A 265 -5.12 11.80 12.12
C VAL A 265 -3.71 11.63 12.70
N ARG A 266 -3.00 12.74 12.97
CA ARG A 266 -1.68 12.70 13.61
C ARG A 266 -1.74 12.11 15.02
N ASP A 267 -2.75 12.50 15.80
CA ASP A 267 -2.96 11.96 17.15
C ASP A 267 -3.34 10.48 17.10
N ALA A 268 -4.27 10.10 16.22
CA ALA A 268 -4.64 8.69 15.99
C ALA A 268 -3.44 7.83 15.56
N LEU A 269 -2.54 8.38 14.75
CA LEU A 269 -1.29 7.73 14.36
C LEU A 269 -0.32 7.57 15.54
N GLY A 270 -0.29 8.55 16.46
CA GLY A 270 0.44 8.45 17.72
C GLY A 270 -0.05 7.26 18.56
N ASP A 271 -1.36 7.14 18.73
CA ASP A 271 -1.99 6.05 19.48
C ASP A 271 -1.76 4.68 18.82
N ALA A 272 -1.90 4.60 17.49
CA ALA A 272 -1.64 3.37 16.74
C ALA A 272 -0.19 2.89 16.90
N ARG A 273 0.79 3.82 16.84
CA ARG A 273 2.21 3.51 17.10
C ARG A 273 2.45 3.06 18.54
N GLY A 274 1.76 3.66 19.51
CA GLY A 274 1.77 3.22 20.92
C GLY A 274 1.33 1.77 21.05
N ARG A 275 0.14 1.44 20.55
CA ARG A 275 -0.43 0.08 20.59
C ARG A 275 0.45 -0.96 19.90
N LEU A 276 1.03 -0.62 18.74
CA LEU A 276 1.94 -1.53 18.05
C LEU A 276 3.21 -1.77 18.86
N ARG A 277 3.77 -0.74 19.51
CA ARG A 277 4.94 -0.89 20.38
C ARG A 277 4.64 -1.86 21.53
N ASP A 278 3.54 -1.63 22.25
CA ASP A 278 3.12 -2.47 23.37
C ASP A 278 2.87 -3.92 22.91
N THR A 279 2.27 -4.08 21.73
CA THR A 279 2.06 -5.40 21.13
C THR A 279 3.37 -6.10 20.77
N LEU A 280 4.34 -5.38 20.20
CA LEU A 280 5.67 -5.91 19.92
C LEU A 280 6.51 -6.18 21.17
N ASP A 281 6.24 -5.52 22.30
CA ASP A 281 6.81 -5.84 23.61
C ASP A 281 6.26 -7.17 24.13
N ALA A 282 4.97 -7.45 23.91
CA ALA A 282 4.34 -8.74 24.24
C ALA A 282 4.84 -9.90 23.37
N VAL A 283 5.23 -9.67 22.12
CA VAL A 283 5.77 -10.73 21.24
C VAL A 283 6.99 -11.42 21.88
N GLY A 284 6.86 -12.73 22.12
CA GLY A 284 7.90 -13.59 22.70
C GLY A 284 7.83 -13.72 24.22
N HIS A 285 6.90 -13.03 24.88
CA HIS A 285 6.57 -13.22 26.30
C HIS A 285 5.21 -13.92 26.39
N SER A 286 5.11 -14.97 27.20
CA SER A 286 3.84 -15.65 27.43
C SER A 286 3.29 -15.30 28.80
N ALA A 287 2.03 -14.89 28.84
CA ALA A 287 1.28 -14.68 30.08
C ALA A 287 0.60 -15.98 30.58
N VAL A 288 0.81 -17.12 29.89
CA VAL A 288 0.23 -18.41 30.27
C VAL A 288 0.95 -18.97 31.49
N GLU A 289 0.24 -19.01 32.62
CA GLU A 289 0.70 -19.60 33.88
C GLU A 289 1.05 -21.10 33.68
N PRO A 290 2.26 -21.56 34.02
CA PRO A 290 2.61 -22.97 33.89
C PRO A 290 1.97 -23.82 35.00
N VAL A 291 1.67 -25.08 34.70
CA VAL A 291 1.10 -26.05 35.66
C VAL A 291 2.05 -26.38 36.83
N GLY A 292 3.36 -26.13 36.71
CA GLY A 292 4.38 -26.41 37.75
C GLY A 292 4.75 -27.88 37.85
N GLU A 293 5.57 -28.28 38.82
CA GLU A 293 6.01 -29.67 39.01
C GLU A 293 4.91 -30.57 39.62
N PRO A 294 4.91 -31.89 39.38
CA PRO A 294 3.95 -32.81 40.00
C PRO A 294 4.24 -33.00 41.49
N LEU A 295 3.19 -33.20 42.28
CA LEU A 295 3.32 -33.56 43.69
C LEU A 295 4.01 -34.93 43.82
N THR A 296 5.07 -35.00 44.62
CA THR A 296 5.84 -36.23 44.85
C THR A 296 5.86 -36.61 46.33
N GLY A 297 6.11 -37.89 46.62
CA GLY A 297 6.28 -38.38 48.00
C GLY A 297 4.98 -38.62 48.78
N LEU A 298 3.85 -38.81 48.09
CA LEU A 298 2.61 -39.25 48.71
C LEU A 298 2.60 -40.79 48.92
N PRO A 299 1.97 -41.28 49.99
CA PRO A 299 1.68 -42.71 50.18
C PRO A 299 0.89 -43.34 49.02
N GLU A 300 1.15 -44.61 48.70
CA GLU A 300 0.50 -45.35 47.59
C GLU A 300 -1.00 -45.61 47.80
N ASP A 301 -1.48 -45.54 49.05
CA ASP A 301 -2.88 -45.75 49.40
C ASP A 301 -3.79 -44.53 49.14
N ILE A 302 -3.20 -43.39 48.76
CA ILE A 302 -3.95 -42.16 48.45
C ILE A 302 -4.22 -42.08 46.95
N ASP A 303 -5.50 -42.00 46.61
CA ASP A 303 -5.94 -41.81 45.23
C ASP A 303 -5.55 -40.42 44.71
N GLN A 304 -4.75 -40.40 43.64
CA GLN A 304 -4.27 -39.19 42.95
C GLN A 304 -4.86 -39.05 41.55
N SER A 305 -5.83 -39.90 41.18
CA SER A 305 -6.38 -39.96 39.83
C SER A 305 -7.01 -38.62 39.39
N GLU A 306 -7.80 -37.98 40.26
CA GLU A 306 -8.43 -36.69 39.97
C GLU A 306 -7.41 -35.57 39.73
N ILE A 307 -6.36 -35.49 40.56
CA ILE A 307 -5.31 -34.47 40.41
C ILE A 307 -4.48 -34.72 39.16
N THR A 308 -4.17 -35.99 38.86
CA THR A 308 -3.44 -36.36 37.64
C THR A 308 -4.26 -36.01 36.41
N ALA A 309 -5.58 -36.26 36.42
CA ALA A 309 -6.48 -35.90 35.33
C ALA A 309 -6.55 -34.38 35.14
N LEU A 310 -6.77 -33.61 36.22
CA LEU A 310 -6.81 -32.15 36.18
C LEU A 310 -5.48 -31.57 35.67
N ARG A 311 -4.35 -32.14 36.09
CA ARG A 311 -3.03 -31.74 35.64
C ARG A 311 -2.85 -31.94 34.14
N ASN A 312 -3.20 -33.11 33.62
CA ASN A 312 -3.11 -33.41 32.19
C ASN A 312 -3.99 -32.45 31.36
N GLU A 313 -5.20 -32.14 31.85
CA GLU A 313 -6.08 -31.15 31.24
C GLU A 313 -5.43 -29.76 31.20
N LEU A 314 -4.81 -29.33 32.30
CA LEU A 314 -4.14 -28.03 32.37
C LEU A 314 -2.87 -27.98 31.51
N GLU A 315 -2.12 -29.07 31.39
CA GLU A 315 -0.95 -29.15 30.51
C GLU A 315 -1.36 -29.02 29.04
N ALA A 316 -2.45 -29.68 28.62
CA ALA A 316 -3.03 -29.50 27.28
C ALA A 316 -3.54 -28.06 27.06
N SER A 317 -4.26 -27.51 28.04
CA SER A 317 -4.77 -26.13 28.04
C SER A 317 -3.64 -25.10 27.96
N THR A 318 -2.49 -25.37 28.59
CA THR A 318 -1.28 -24.52 28.50
C THR A 318 -0.76 -24.44 27.07
N ALA A 319 -0.63 -25.60 26.40
CA ALA A 319 -0.11 -25.67 25.04
C ALA A 319 -1.05 -24.98 24.03
N GLU A 320 -2.36 -25.21 24.18
CA GLU A 320 -3.40 -24.53 23.39
C GLU A 320 -3.32 -23.01 23.58
N LEU A 321 -3.29 -22.53 24.84
CA LEU A 321 -3.30 -21.11 25.14
C LEU A 321 -2.04 -20.39 24.66
N ARG A 322 -0.87 -21.02 24.72
CA ARG A 322 0.37 -20.43 24.17
C ARG A 322 0.29 -20.22 22.67
N THR A 323 -0.34 -21.17 21.97
CA THR A 323 -0.56 -21.07 20.52
C THR A 323 -1.53 -19.95 20.22
N LEU A 324 -2.68 -19.92 20.90
CA LEU A 324 -3.69 -18.88 20.74
C LEU A 324 -3.16 -17.49 21.10
N GLU A 325 -2.42 -17.35 22.20
CA GLU A 325 -1.79 -16.09 22.60
C GLU A 325 -0.82 -15.61 21.53
N SER A 326 0.06 -16.48 21.05
CA SER A 326 1.02 -16.14 20.00
C SER A 326 0.32 -15.68 18.72
N GLU A 327 -0.72 -16.39 18.29
CA GLU A 327 -1.53 -16.03 17.13
C GLU A 327 -2.20 -14.66 17.30
N VAL A 328 -2.84 -14.42 18.45
CA VAL A 328 -3.52 -13.16 18.75
C VAL A 328 -2.55 -12.00 18.77
N VAL A 329 -1.41 -12.14 19.46
CA VAL A 329 -0.40 -11.09 19.57
C VAL A 329 0.20 -10.78 18.19
N TRP A 330 0.46 -11.81 17.37
CA TRP A 330 0.99 -11.62 16.02
C TRP A 330 -0.03 -10.98 15.07
N SER A 331 -1.29 -11.43 15.11
CA SER A 331 -2.38 -10.84 14.34
C SER A 331 -2.58 -9.36 14.72
N ALA A 332 -2.56 -9.05 16.02
CA ALA A 332 -2.61 -7.69 16.53
C ALA A 332 -1.44 -6.82 16.04
N ALA A 333 -0.21 -7.37 16.03
CA ALA A 333 0.96 -6.65 15.55
C ALA A 333 0.85 -6.33 14.06
N LYS A 334 0.38 -7.29 13.27
CA LYS A 334 0.18 -7.11 11.82
C LYS A 334 -0.91 -6.07 11.54
N SER A 335 -2.08 -6.21 12.18
CA SER A 335 -3.18 -5.24 12.03
C SER A 335 -2.74 -3.84 12.44
N GLY A 336 -2.07 -3.69 13.59
CA GLY A 336 -1.57 -2.39 14.05
C GLY A 336 -0.56 -1.74 13.11
N ARG A 337 0.28 -2.53 12.43
CA ARG A 337 1.16 -2.03 11.36
C ARG A 337 0.34 -1.53 10.16
N ASP A 338 -0.63 -2.32 9.71
CA ASP A 338 -1.46 -1.97 8.55
C ASP A 338 -2.29 -0.69 8.83
N ASP A 339 -2.77 -0.52 10.06
CA ASP A 339 -3.45 0.69 10.50
C ASP A 339 -2.55 1.93 10.44
N ILE A 340 -1.29 1.81 10.88
CA ILE A 340 -0.29 2.88 10.75
C ILE A 340 -0.06 3.25 9.29
N VAL A 341 0.03 2.26 8.38
CA VAL A 341 0.19 2.51 6.95
C VAL A 341 -1.02 3.24 6.37
N ARG A 342 -2.24 2.82 6.71
CA ARG A 342 -3.48 3.50 6.29
C ARG A 342 -3.55 4.94 6.80
N LEU A 343 -3.35 5.14 8.10
CA LEU A 343 -3.37 6.46 8.72
C LEU A 343 -2.29 7.38 8.14
N ASN A 344 -1.10 6.84 7.83
CA ASN A 344 -0.05 7.61 7.18
C ASN A 344 -0.43 8.01 5.75
N ARG A 345 -1.09 7.13 4.98
CA ARG A 345 -1.63 7.48 3.65
C ARG A 345 -2.68 8.58 3.77
N ALA A 346 -3.64 8.44 4.68
CA ALA A 346 -4.66 9.46 4.94
C ALA A 346 -4.03 10.82 5.30
N ARG A 347 -3.00 10.82 6.17
CA ARG A 347 -2.24 12.01 6.52
C ARG A 347 -1.58 12.68 5.32
N LEU A 348 -0.98 11.91 4.41
CA LEU A 348 -0.33 12.44 3.20
C LEU A 348 -1.36 13.03 2.23
N SER A 349 -2.49 12.36 2.03
CA SER A 349 -3.58 12.89 1.20
C SER A 349 -4.09 14.24 1.73
N LEU A 350 -4.19 14.42 3.05
CA LEU A 350 -4.58 15.69 3.65
C LEU A 350 -3.58 16.83 3.37
N LEU A 351 -2.27 16.54 3.29
CA LEU A 351 -1.27 17.58 2.95
C LEU A 351 -1.42 18.10 1.52
N GLU A 352 -1.90 17.27 0.60
CA GLU A 352 -2.14 17.67 -0.79
C GLU A 352 -3.32 18.65 -0.88
N VAL A 353 -4.38 18.42 -0.10
CA VAL A 353 -5.61 19.22 -0.15
C VAL A 353 -5.67 20.36 0.88
N GLY A 354 -4.80 20.32 1.89
CA GLY A 354 -4.70 21.30 2.97
C GLY A 354 -4.08 22.64 2.56
N SER A 355 -4.00 23.55 3.53
CA SER A 355 -3.54 24.92 3.30
C SER A 355 -2.03 25.00 2.98
N ALA A 356 -1.62 26.09 2.33
CA ALA A 356 -0.19 26.35 2.11
C ALA A 356 0.58 26.53 3.42
N GLU A 357 -0.07 27.09 4.45
CA GLU A 357 0.51 27.30 5.78
C GLU A 357 0.78 25.96 6.47
N LEU A 358 -0.18 25.02 6.43
CA LEU A 358 0.04 23.67 6.94
C LEU A 358 1.24 23.01 6.26
N ARG A 359 1.30 23.04 4.92
CA ARG A 359 2.43 22.47 4.18
C ARG A 359 3.75 23.12 4.58
N HIS A 360 3.81 24.44 4.66
CA HIS A 360 5.03 25.15 5.07
C HIS A 360 5.45 24.80 6.50
N ARG A 361 4.49 24.71 7.44
CA ARG A 361 4.74 24.32 8.84
C ARG A 361 5.30 22.90 8.97
N ILE A 362 4.76 21.96 8.21
CA ILE A 362 5.14 20.54 8.27
C ILE A 362 6.42 20.22 7.48
N THR A 363 6.61 20.86 6.31
CA THR A 363 7.79 20.62 5.46
C THR A 363 8.99 21.51 5.80
N GLY A 364 8.76 22.60 6.54
CA GLY A 364 9.82 23.50 6.97
C GLY A 364 10.70 22.91 8.07
N PHE A 365 11.91 23.44 8.23
CA PHE A 365 12.83 23.07 9.32
C PHE A 365 12.48 23.70 10.68
N GLY A 366 11.21 24.10 10.87
CA GLY A 366 10.71 24.62 12.14
C GLY A 366 10.59 23.54 13.21
N LYS A 367 10.14 23.93 14.40
CA LYS A 367 9.91 23.00 15.52
C LYS A 367 9.05 21.80 15.11
N ASP A 368 7.95 22.07 14.40
CA ASP A 368 6.99 21.04 13.99
C ASP A 368 7.56 20.07 12.96
N GLY A 369 8.35 20.57 12.00
CA GLY A 369 9.03 19.72 11.00
C GLY A 369 10.12 18.84 11.61
N VAL A 370 10.90 19.34 12.58
CA VAL A 370 11.90 18.51 13.29
C VAL A 370 11.21 17.43 14.13
N GLU A 371 10.12 17.77 14.83
CA GLU A 371 9.31 16.79 15.54
C GLU A 371 8.70 15.76 14.59
N GLN A 372 8.28 16.16 13.39
CA GLN A 372 7.80 15.25 12.36
C GLN A 372 8.88 14.26 11.94
N VAL A 373 10.08 14.73 11.63
CA VAL A 373 11.22 13.87 11.27
C VAL A 373 11.52 12.86 12.38
N ARG A 374 11.51 13.29 13.65
CA ARG A 374 11.70 12.37 14.79
C ARG A 374 10.63 11.28 14.83
N ARG A 375 9.36 11.64 14.64
CA ARG A 375 8.24 10.67 14.60
C ARG A 375 8.38 9.68 13.44
N GLU A 376 8.86 10.12 12.28
CA GLU A 376 9.11 9.23 11.14
C GLU A 376 10.29 8.27 11.42
N PHE A 377 11.37 8.73 12.06
CA PHE A 377 12.45 7.84 12.50
C PHE A 377 11.97 6.81 13.52
N ASP A 378 11.13 7.22 14.48
CA ASP A 378 10.51 6.31 15.44
C ASP A 378 9.64 5.26 14.73
N GLN A 379 8.91 5.64 13.68
CA GLN A 379 8.16 4.70 12.84
C GLN A 379 9.06 3.73 12.09
N ILE A 380 10.16 4.19 11.49
CA ILE A 380 11.15 3.31 10.83
C ILE A 380 11.72 2.30 11.83
N GLY A 381 12.04 2.75 13.05
CA GLY A 381 12.50 1.88 14.13
C GLY A 381 11.45 0.83 14.52
N LEU A 382 10.18 1.22 14.57
CA LEU A 382 9.07 0.32 14.90
C LEU A 382 8.84 -0.73 13.80
N GLU A 383 8.89 -0.32 12.54
CA GLU A 383 8.80 -1.20 11.36
C GLU A 383 9.95 -2.21 11.33
N LEU A 384 11.19 -1.73 11.59
CA LEU A 384 12.35 -2.61 11.70
C LEU A 384 12.18 -3.61 12.84
N ARG A 385 11.68 -3.17 14.00
CA ARG A 385 11.44 -4.04 15.15
C ARG A 385 10.38 -5.11 14.85
N PHE A 386 9.27 -4.74 14.19
CA PHE A 386 8.27 -5.69 13.71
C PHE A 386 8.91 -6.75 12.81
N ARG A 387 9.66 -6.29 11.80
CA ARG A 387 10.35 -7.17 10.83
C ARG A 387 11.36 -8.10 11.48
N VAL A 388 12.20 -7.60 12.38
CA VAL A 388 13.18 -8.43 13.11
C VAL A 388 12.47 -9.50 13.92
N LYS A 389 11.35 -9.17 14.58
CA LYS A 389 10.58 -10.13 15.35
C LYS A 389 9.83 -11.13 14.45
N SER A 390 9.47 -10.78 13.21
CA SER A 390 8.76 -11.69 12.29
C SER A 390 9.68 -12.68 11.57
N LEU A 391 11.01 -12.48 11.60
CA LEU A 391 11.99 -13.37 10.97
C LEU A 391 11.90 -14.84 11.40
N PRO A 392 11.71 -15.19 12.69
CA PRO A 392 11.56 -16.59 13.09
C PRO A 392 10.36 -17.28 12.43
N GLY A 393 9.25 -16.55 12.26
CA GLY A 393 8.05 -17.05 11.60
C GLY A 393 8.24 -17.28 10.10
N LEU A 394 9.01 -16.42 9.43
CA LEU A 394 9.45 -16.63 8.04
C LEU A 394 10.32 -17.89 7.92
N GLY A 395 11.18 -18.15 8.91
CA GLY A 395 11.95 -19.39 8.97
C GLY A 395 11.08 -20.63 9.07
N GLN A 396 10.02 -20.59 9.89
CA GLN A 396 9.07 -21.70 10.02
C GLN A 396 8.28 -21.94 8.75
N THR A 397 7.75 -20.90 8.11
CA THR A 397 7.04 -21.03 6.83
C THR A 397 7.94 -21.57 5.73
N LEU A 398 9.21 -21.14 5.66
CA LEU A 398 10.18 -21.73 4.75
C LEU A 398 10.45 -23.21 5.06
N MET A 399 10.47 -23.62 6.33
CA MET A 399 10.61 -25.02 6.72
C MET A 399 9.37 -25.84 6.35
N ASP A 400 8.17 -25.31 6.59
CA ASP A 400 6.91 -25.97 6.24
C ASP A 400 6.78 -26.13 4.73
N GLU A 401 7.21 -25.13 3.95
CA GLU A 401 7.24 -25.18 2.49
C GLU A 401 8.32 -26.16 1.96
N LEU A 402 9.46 -26.26 2.67
CA LEU A 402 10.48 -27.29 2.46
C LEU A 402 9.94 -28.70 2.70
N GLU A 403 9.11 -28.88 3.72
CA GLU A 403 8.43 -30.15 4.00
C GLU A 403 7.37 -30.47 2.94
N ALA A 404 6.63 -29.46 2.47
CA ALA A 404 5.59 -29.62 1.46
C ALA A 404 6.14 -29.89 0.04
N SER A 405 7.28 -29.28 -0.33
CA SER A 405 7.89 -29.40 -1.66
C SER A 405 9.40 -29.67 -1.59
N PRO A 406 9.82 -30.84 -1.06
CA PRO A 406 11.23 -31.13 -0.82
C PRO A 406 12.06 -31.19 -2.10
N VAL A 407 11.44 -31.57 -3.22
CA VAL A 407 12.13 -31.68 -4.52
C VAL A 407 12.46 -30.30 -5.09
N GLN A 408 11.53 -29.35 -5.07
CA GLN A 408 11.79 -27.99 -5.56
C GLN A 408 12.82 -27.28 -4.69
N ALA A 409 12.70 -27.41 -3.37
CA ALA A 409 13.67 -26.87 -2.43
C ALA A 409 15.07 -27.47 -2.68
N PHE A 410 15.18 -28.79 -2.86
CA PHE A 410 16.45 -29.44 -3.19
C PHE A 410 17.09 -28.88 -4.46
N PHE A 411 16.32 -28.67 -5.54
CA PHE A 411 16.84 -28.07 -6.77
C PHE A 411 17.24 -26.60 -6.57
N ALA A 412 16.48 -25.81 -5.80
CA ALA A 412 16.85 -24.44 -5.47
C ALA A 412 18.16 -24.38 -4.67
N PHE A 413 18.33 -25.26 -3.67
CA PHE A 413 19.58 -25.40 -2.90
C PHE A 413 20.74 -25.87 -3.78
N LEU A 414 20.51 -26.82 -4.69
CA LEU A 414 21.52 -27.31 -5.62
C LEU A 414 21.95 -26.20 -6.59
N GLN A 415 21.00 -25.42 -7.10
CA GLN A 415 21.25 -24.30 -8.00
C GLN A 415 22.01 -23.17 -7.28
N LEU A 416 21.62 -22.83 -6.04
CA LEU A 416 22.34 -21.87 -5.20
C LEU A 416 23.75 -22.38 -4.87
N GLY A 417 23.89 -23.66 -4.52
CA GLY A 417 25.18 -24.30 -4.26
C GLY A 417 26.09 -24.30 -5.48
N PHE A 418 25.53 -24.58 -6.66
CA PHE A 418 26.24 -24.50 -7.94
C PHE A 418 26.68 -23.06 -8.25
N LEU A 419 25.79 -22.07 -8.06
CA LEU A 419 26.10 -20.65 -8.23
C LEU A 419 27.26 -20.22 -7.33
N LEU A 420 27.22 -20.59 -6.03
CA LEU A 420 28.28 -20.31 -5.07
C LEU A 420 29.59 -21.02 -5.41
N LEU A 421 29.53 -22.25 -5.92
CA LEU A 421 30.70 -23.01 -6.36
C LEU A 421 31.35 -22.39 -7.60
N VAL A 422 30.54 -21.98 -8.59
CA VAL A 422 31.01 -21.24 -9.78
C VAL A 422 31.64 -19.92 -9.36
N PHE A 423 30.96 -19.14 -8.50
CA PHE A 423 31.47 -17.88 -7.96
C PHE A 423 32.81 -18.05 -7.23
N ARG A 424 32.90 -19.03 -6.33
CA ARG A 424 34.13 -19.34 -5.57
C ARG A 424 35.26 -19.78 -6.49
N THR A 425 34.98 -20.63 -7.47
CA THR A 425 35.97 -21.14 -8.43
C THR A 425 36.47 -20.03 -9.34
N TRP A 426 35.55 -19.20 -9.84
CA TRP A 426 35.85 -17.99 -10.60
C TRP A 426 36.75 -17.05 -9.81
N ARG A 427 36.36 -16.67 -8.58
CA ARG A 427 37.11 -15.73 -7.74
C ARG A 427 38.55 -16.18 -7.50
N ARG A 428 38.77 -17.49 -7.30
CA ARG A 428 40.10 -18.10 -7.14
C ARG A 428 40.93 -18.08 -8.43
N ARG A 429 40.31 -18.32 -9.59
CA ARG A 429 41.02 -18.45 -10.88
C ARG A 429 41.13 -17.13 -11.65
N ALA A 430 40.25 -16.18 -11.40
CA ALA A 430 40.11 -14.96 -12.20
C ALA A 430 41.38 -14.10 -12.18
N GLU A 431 42.15 -14.09 -11.08
CA GLU A 431 43.39 -13.30 -11.02
C GLU A 431 44.49 -13.88 -11.94
N ALA A 432 44.65 -15.21 -11.92
CA ALA A 432 45.56 -15.91 -12.80
C ALA A 432 45.12 -15.86 -14.27
N LEU A 433 43.82 -15.89 -14.54
CA LEU A 433 43.29 -15.80 -15.92
C LEU A 433 43.42 -14.38 -16.49
N LEU A 434 43.08 -13.35 -15.71
CA LEU A 434 43.17 -11.96 -16.16
C LEU A 434 44.61 -11.51 -16.36
N SER A 435 45.55 -11.94 -15.50
CA SER A 435 46.99 -11.69 -15.70
C SER A 435 47.52 -12.38 -16.95
N LYS A 436 47.26 -13.68 -17.14
CA LYS A 436 47.63 -14.40 -18.36
C LYS A 436 47.04 -13.79 -19.63
N ALA A 437 45.78 -13.37 -19.60
CA ALA A 437 45.13 -12.71 -20.72
C ALA A 437 45.79 -11.35 -21.02
N ARG A 438 46.03 -10.53 -19.99
CA ARG A 438 46.72 -9.24 -20.11
C ARG A 438 48.12 -9.40 -20.73
N ASP A 439 48.89 -10.37 -20.25
CA ASP A 439 50.24 -10.64 -20.73
C ASP A 439 50.23 -11.20 -22.16
N GLY A 440 49.24 -12.03 -22.50
CA GLY A 440 49.03 -12.53 -23.85
C GLY A 440 48.70 -11.43 -24.87
N PHE A 441 47.89 -10.43 -24.49
CA PHE A 441 47.60 -9.29 -25.36
C PHE A 441 48.78 -8.32 -25.49
N ARG A 442 49.60 -8.16 -24.43
CA ARG A 442 50.84 -7.37 -24.49
C ARG A 442 51.92 -8.00 -25.38
N THR A 443 51.97 -9.33 -25.46
CA THR A 443 53.01 -10.07 -26.19
C THR A 443 52.60 -10.48 -27.61
N ARG A 444 51.35 -10.26 -28.01
CA ARG A 444 50.83 -10.60 -29.33
C ARG A 444 51.44 -9.73 -30.43
N LYS A 445 52.24 -10.35 -31.31
CA LYS A 445 52.86 -9.68 -32.48
C LYS A 445 51.90 -9.49 -33.68
N GLN A 446 50.77 -10.19 -33.69
CA GLN A 446 49.74 -10.07 -34.73
C GLN A 446 48.57 -9.21 -34.23
N GLY A 447 48.17 -8.21 -35.03
CA GLY A 447 47.09 -7.26 -34.74
C GLY A 447 47.55 -5.82 -34.56
N ASN A 448 46.61 -4.88 -34.43
CA ASN A 448 46.91 -3.47 -34.23
C ASN A 448 47.41 -3.23 -32.79
N ALA A 449 48.64 -2.74 -32.65
CA ALA A 449 49.31 -2.53 -31.37
C ALA A 449 48.54 -1.59 -30.42
N ARG A 450 47.86 -0.57 -30.98
CA ARG A 450 47.04 0.36 -30.19
C ARG A 450 45.82 -0.32 -29.57
N VAL A 451 45.19 -1.21 -30.35
CA VAL A 451 44.03 -1.98 -29.92
C VAL A 451 44.45 -2.99 -28.84
N ASN A 452 45.56 -3.69 -29.04
CA ASN A 452 46.09 -4.64 -28.04
C ASN A 452 46.50 -3.95 -26.72
N ALA A 453 47.09 -2.75 -26.79
CA ALA A 453 47.41 -1.95 -25.62
C ALA A 453 46.15 -1.44 -24.89
N ALA A 454 45.12 -1.03 -25.63
CA ALA A 454 43.83 -0.65 -25.06
C ALA A 454 43.16 -1.83 -24.33
N PHE A 455 43.15 -3.03 -24.93
CA PHE A 455 42.63 -4.24 -24.29
C PHE A 455 43.43 -4.63 -23.03
N ALA A 456 44.75 -4.57 -23.07
CA ALA A 456 45.58 -4.82 -21.89
C ALA A 456 45.32 -3.80 -20.77
N GLY A 457 45.09 -2.53 -21.14
CA GLY A 457 44.66 -1.47 -20.21
C GLY A 457 43.27 -1.73 -19.62
N GLY A 458 42.31 -2.14 -20.44
CA GLY A 458 40.97 -2.53 -19.99
C GLY A 458 41.01 -3.70 -19.00
N LEU A 459 41.79 -4.74 -19.28
CA LEU A 459 42.00 -5.88 -18.37
C LEU A 459 42.76 -5.50 -17.09
N TRP A 460 43.50 -4.38 -17.10
CA TRP A 460 44.13 -3.83 -15.91
C TRP A 460 43.10 -3.14 -15.01
N TYR A 461 42.27 -2.23 -15.55
CA TYR A 461 41.19 -1.60 -14.81
C TYR A 461 40.18 -2.63 -14.28
N LEU A 462 39.78 -3.58 -15.13
CA LEU A 462 38.84 -4.65 -14.76
C LEU A 462 39.36 -5.47 -13.58
N GLY A 463 40.68 -5.69 -13.48
CA GLY A 463 41.29 -6.37 -12.33
C GLY A 463 41.14 -5.61 -11.01
N ARG A 464 41.07 -4.27 -11.05
CA ARG A 464 40.97 -3.40 -9.87
C ARG A 464 39.53 -3.31 -9.34
N ILE A 465 38.57 -3.16 -10.24
CA ILE A 465 37.14 -3.05 -9.91
C ILE A 465 36.42 -4.41 -9.81
N ARG A 466 37.15 -5.52 -10.02
CA ARG A 466 36.57 -6.86 -10.13
C ARG A 466 35.77 -7.28 -8.90
N LYS A 467 36.32 -7.05 -7.70
CA LYS A 467 35.75 -7.56 -6.44
C LYS A 467 34.33 -7.03 -6.18
N PRO A 468 34.06 -5.71 -6.25
CA PRO A 468 32.69 -5.23 -6.07
C PRO A 468 31.75 -5.67 -7.20
N LEU A 469 32.23 -5.72 -8.45
CA LEU A 469 31.42 -6.23 -9.57
C LEU A 469 31.05 -7.71 -9.43
N GLU A 470 31.98 -8.54 -8.95
CA GLU A 470 31.73 -9.95 -8.64
C GLU A 470 30.63 -10.10 -7.59
N TRP A 471 30.72 -9.34 -6.50
CA TRP A 471 29.68 -9.34 -5.47
C TRP A 471 28.34 -8.84 -5.98
N LEU A 472 28.34 -7.78 -6.80
CA LEU A 472 27.13 -7.23 -7.40
C LEU A 472 26.44 -8.26 -8.29
N LEU A 473 27.20 -8.96 -9.15
CA LEU A 473 26.68 -10.06 -9.97
C LEU A 473 26.15 -11.22 -9.14
N LEU A 474 26.84 -11.59 -8.06
CA LEU A 474 26.38 -12.66 -7.17
C LEU A 474 25.06 -12.28 -6.49
N PHE A 475 24.98 -11.09 -5.89
CA PHE A 475 23.76 -10.62 -5.25
C PHE A 475 22.62 -10.46 -6.26
N ALA A 476 22.88 -9.97 -7.47
CA ALA A 476 21.88 -9.90 -8.54
C ALA A 476 21.35 -11.28 -8.91
N ALA A 477 22.24 -12.27 -9.06
CA ALA A 477 21.88 -13.63 -9.42
C ALA A 477 21.12 -14.35 -8.29
N ILE A 478 21.52 -14.14 -7.03
CA ILE A 478 20.77 -14.65 -5.86
C ILE A 478 19.40 -13.99 -5.81
N TYR A 479 19.33 -12.66 -6.00
CA TYR A 479 18.08 -11.92 -6.01
C TYR A 479 17.12 -12.45 -7.07
N SER A 480 17.59 -12.59 -8.33
CA SER A 480 16.76 -13.14 -9.41
C SER A 480 16.36 -14.59 -9.20
N LEU A 481 17.24 -15.40 -8.60
CA LEU A 481 17.01 -16.83 -8.42
C LEU A 481 16.00 -17.11 -7.31
N VAL A 482 16.12 -16.38 -6.19
CA VAL A 482 15.28 -16.61 -5.00
C VAL A 482 13.97 -15.82 -5.09
N PHE A 483 13.99 -14.63 -5.70
CA PHE A 483 12.86 -13.69 -5.67
C PHE A 483 12.28 -13.34 -7.05
N GLY A 484 12.79 -13.91 -8.14
CA GLY A 484 12.27 -13.68 -9.50
C GLY A 484 10.84 -14.19 -9.74
N GLY A 485 10.20 -14.81 -8.74
CA GLY A 485 8.85 -15.39 -8.80
C GLY A 485 7.70 -14.42 -8.54
N GLY A 486 7.96 -13.15 -8.16
CA GLY A 486 6.95 -12.09 -8.17
C GLY A 486 6.31 -11.70 -6.84
N GLU A 487 6.73 -12.30 -5.71
CA GLU A 487 6.41 -11.76 -4.40
C GLU A 487 7.52 -10.79 -3.97
N ASP A 488 7.37 -9.52 -4.37
CA ASP A 488 8.29 -8.44 -3.99
C ASP A 488 8.20 -8.18 -2.48
N VAL A 489 9.08 -8.83 -1.73
CA VAL A 489 9.35 -8.46 -0.34
C VAL A 489 10.20 -7.19 -0.37
N LEU A 490 9.55 -6.04 -0.18
CA LEU A 490 10.16 -4.70 -0.21
C LEU A 490 11.43 -4.58 0.64
N GLU A 491 11.55 -5.38 1.71
CA GLU A 491 12.74 -5.48 2.56
C GLU A 491 13.97 -6.01 1.83
N ILE A 492 13.77 -7.03 1.00
CA ILE A 492 14.82 -7.68 0.23
C ILE A 492 15.20 -6.76 -0.93
N GLU A 493 14.21 -6.05 -1.48
CA GLU A 493 14.43 -4.99 -2.45
C GLU A 493 15.27 -3.85 -1.86
N VAL A 494 15.00 -3.39 -0.64
CA VAL A 494 15.80 -2.35 0.04
C VAL A 494 17.22 -2.84 0.37
N LEU A 495 17.38 -4.08 0.85
CA LEU A 495 18.71 -4.67 1.09
C LEU A 495 19.49 -4.82 -0.22
N TRP A 496 18.82 -5.23 -1.29
CA TRP A 496 19.37 -5.30 -2.64
C TRP A 496 19.78 -3.92 -3.13
N LEU A 497 18.91 -2.92 -3.07
CA LEU A 497 19.18 -1.52 -3.44
C LEU A 497 20.35 -0.95 -2.64
N THR A 498 20.37 -1.15 -1.32
CA THR A 498 21.47 -0.68 -0.47
C THR A 498 22.80 -1.34 -0.85
N SER A 499 22.80 -2.66 -1.02
CA SER A 499 23.97 -3.41 -1.46
C SER A 499 24.43 -2.96 -2.85
N LEU A 500 23.49 -2.75 -3.77
CA LEU A 500 23.72 -2.24 -5.12
C LEU A 500 24.42 -0.88 -5.07
N TRP A 501 23.86 0.09 -4.34
CA TRP A 501 24.45 1.43 -4.23
C TRP A 501 25.85 1.42 -3.58
N VAL A 502 26.04 0.63 -2.52
CA VAL A 502 27.35 0.48 -1.87
C VAL A 502 28.38 -0.13 -2.83
N LEU A 503 28.00 -1.17 -3.57
CA LEU A 503 28.89 -1.88 -4.50
C LEU A 503 29.18 -1.05 -5.77
N VAL A 504 28.19 -0.32 -6.30
CA VAL A 504 28.38 0.63 -7.39
C VAL A 504 29.29 1.77 -6.95
N GLY A 505 29.05 2.37 -5.79
CA GLY A 505 29.90 3.41 -5.22
C GLY A 505 31.34 2.94 -5.03
N SER A 506 31.53 1.75 -4.46
CA SER A 506 32.85 1.12 -4.32
C SER A 506 33.54 0.90 -5.67
N THR A 507 32.79 0.47 -6.69
CA THR A 507 33.29 0.29 -8.06
C THR A 507 33.78 1.60 -8.65
N VAL A 508 33.03 2.69 -8.51
CA VAL A 508 33.40 4.03 -8.99
C VAL A 508 34.64 4.54 -8.28
N ILE A 509 34.70 4.44 -6.95
CA ILE A 509 35.88 4.88 -6.16
C ILE A 509 37.14 4.15 -6.60
N LEU A 510 37.07 2.82 -6.75
CA LEU A 510 38.21 2.01 -7.20
C LEU A 510 38.60 2.28 -8.66
N LEU A 511 37.63 2.65 -9.50
CA LEU A 511 37.91 3.05 -10.88
C LEU A 511 38.65 4.38 -10.93
N VAL A 512 38.22 5.37 -10.14
CA VAL A 512 38.87 6.69 -10.04
C VAL A 512 40.28 6.54 -9.48
N ASP A 513 40.47 5.76 -8.42
CA ASP A 513 41.80 5.43 -7.87
C ASP A 513 42.70 4.79 -8.94
N ALA A 514 42.16 3.86 -9.73
CA ALA A 514 42.93 3.21 -10.80
C ALA A 514 43.29 4.16 -11.94
N ILE A 515 42.43 5.14 -12.27
CA ILE A 515 42.73 6.17 -13.27
C ILE A 515 43.85 7.07 -12.74
N ALA A 516 43.72 7.56 -11.51
CA ALA A 516 44.71 8.42 -10.86
C ALA A 516 46.08 7.75 -10.67
N ALA A 517 46.14 6.43 -10.51
CA ALA A 517 47.38 5.67 -10.40
C ALA A 517 48.08 5.35 -11.75
N ARG A 518 47.42 5.66 -12.87
CA ARG A 518 47.95 5.42 -14.22
C ARG A 518 48.56 6.68 -14.84
N ASP A 519 48.06 7.84 -14.45
CA ASP A 519 48.70 9.14 -14.67
C ASP A 519 49.94 9.26 -13.75
#